data_AF-A0A4Q3XTQ7-F1
#
_entry.id   AF-A0A4Q3XTQ7-F1
#
_cell.length_a   1.000
_cell.length_b   1.000
_cell.length_c   1.000
_cell.angle_alpha   90.00
_cell.angle_beta   90.00
_cell.angle_gamma   90.00
#
_symmetry.space_group_name_H-M   'P 1'
#
loop_
_entity.id
_entity.type
_entity.pdbx_description
1 polymer ?
#
loop_
_entity_poly.entity_id
_entity_poly.type
_entity_poly.pdbx_seq_one_letter_code
_entity_poly.pdbx_strand_id
1 'polypeptide(L)' 'MNTVEKTSVAASSELHCAITDEGIASVKDAAGSEVYNGKTYYFCCPGCVTKFKADPAKYAVDADKRAAARKN' A
#
# COMPACT_ATOMS: atom_id res chain seq x y z
N MET A 1 -22.29 14.24 -12.07
CA MET A 1 -22.35 12.82 -12.44
C MET A 1 -21.58 11.99 -11.42
N ASN A 2 -22.37 11.30 -10.61
CA ASN A 2 -22.17 10.02 -9.90
C ASN A 2 -20.84 9.80 -9.15
N THR A 3 -20.83 9.94 -7.83
CA THR A 3 -21.20 8.87 -6.86
C THR A 3 -20.22 7.70 -6.88
N VAL A 4 -19.14 7.83 -6.13
CA VAL A 4 -18.58 6.71 -5.37
C VAL A 4 -18.51 7.10 -3.91
N GLU A 5 -19.70 7.09 -3.30
CA GLU A 5 -19.88 7.02 -1.86
C GLU A 5 -19.33 5.67 -1.35
N LYS A 6 -18.55 5.73 -0.25
CA LYS A 6 -18.26 4.65 0.70
C LYS A 6 -17.71 3.31 0.16
N THR A 7 -16.40 3.13 0.33
CA THR A 7 -15.81 1.88 0.84
C THR A 7 -14.59 2.31 1.68
N SER A 8 -14.77 2.89 2.86
CA SER A 8 -15.03 2.15 4.11
C SER A 8 -14.31 0.78 4.21
N VAL A 9 -13.06 0.71 3.76
CA VAL A 9 -12.06 -0.11 4.46
C VAL A 9 -11.25 0.87 5.30
N ALA A 10 -11.14 0.58 6.58
CA ALA A 10 -10.82 1.51 7.64
C ALA A 10 -9.49 2.28 7.48
N ALA A 11 -9.54 3.52 7.99
CA ALA A 11 -8.46 4.32 8.56
C ALA A 11 -7.58 5.14 7.60
N SER A 12 -8.07 6.33 7.25
CA SER A 12 -7.37 7.61 7.49
C SER A 12 -5.83 7.55 7.55
N SER A 13 -5.18 7.25 6.44
CA SER A 13 -3.84 7.68 6.06
C SER A 13 -3.66 7.22 4.62
N GLU A 14 -3.86 8.17 3.70
CA GLU A 14 -3.08 8.32 2.46
C GLU A 14 -2.38 7.02 2.02
N LEU A 15 -2.96 6.33 1.05
CA LEU A 15 -2.47 5.01 0.61
C LEU A 15 -1.11 5.21 -0.05
N HIS A 16 -0.01 4.83 0.60
CA HIS A 16 1.34 4.98 0.01
C HIS A 16 1.85 3.66 -0.55
N CYS A 17 2.70 3.78 -1.57
CA CYS A 17 3.47 2.66 -2.09
C CYS A 17 4.42 2.13 -1.01
N ALA A 18 4.33 0.83 -0.73
CA ALA A 18 5.12 0.15 0.30
C ALA A 18 6.65 0.23 0.05
N ILE A 19 7.07 0.52 -1.18
CA ILE A 19 8.48 0.60 -1.56
C ILE A 19 8.94 2.05 -1.68
N THR A 20 8.17 2.88 -2.38
CA THR A 20 8.59 4.23 -2.79
C THR A 20 7.94 5.38 -2.02
N ASP A 21 7.07 5.12 -1.03
CA ASP A 21 6.29 6.16 -0.30
C ASP A 21 5.35 7.00 -1.20
N GLU A 22 5.27 6.66 -2.48
CA GLU A 22 4.51 7.41 -3.45
C GLU A 22 3.01 7.31 -3.14
N GLY A 23 2.30 8.43 -3.16
CA GLY A 23 0.87 8.48 -2.91
C GLY A 23 0.08 7.78 -4.01
N ILE A 24 -0.76 6.83 -3.63
CA ILE A 24 -1.68 6.11 -4.49
C ILE A 24 -3.09 6.64 -4.19
N ALA A 25 -3.79 7.10 -5.22
CA ALA A 25 -5.13 7.69 -5.06
C ALA A 25 -6.16 6.68 -4.50
N SER A 26 -6.05 5.40 -4.90
CA SER A 26 -6.95 4.36 -4.43
C SER A 26 -6.37 2.96 -4.62
N VAL A 27 -6.89 1.98 -3.87
CA VAL A 27 -6.55 0.56 -4.03
C VAL A 27 -6.86 0.02 -5.43
N LYS A 28 -7.78 0.66 -6.16
CA LYS A 28 -8.11 0.35 -7.55
C LYS A 28 -7.11 0.94 -8.56
N ASP A 29 -6.43 2.02 -8.18
CA ASP A 29 -5.35 2.66 -8.94
C ASP A 29 -3.99 1.98 -8.67
N ALA A 30 -3.90 1.20 -7.59
CA ALA A 30 -2.72 0.41 -7.33
C ALA A 30 -2.52 -0.62 -8.46
N ALA A 31 -1.33 -0.63 -9.06
CA ALA A 31 -0.97 -1.61 -10.08
C ALA A 31 -0.90 -3.05 -9.51
N GLY A 32 -0.80 -3.18 -8.18
CA GLY A 32 -0.89 -4.46 -7.50
C GLY A 32 -1.04 -4.30 -5.98
N SER A 33 -1.48 -5.37 -5.34
CA SER A 33 -1.62 -5.47 -3.89
C SER A 33 -1.25 -6.85 -3.39
N GLU A 34 -0.50 -6.95 -2.29
CA GLU A 34 -0.09 -8.23 -1.70
C GLU A 34 -0.38 -8.22 -0.20
N VAL A 35 -0.86 -9.35 0.34
CA VAL A 35 -1.10 -9.50 1.77
C VAL A 35 0.09 -10.22 2.40
N TYR A 36 0.71 -9.59 3.40
CA TYR A 36 1.84 -10.16 4.13
C TYR A 36 1.71 -9.87 5.62
N ASN A 37 1.89 -10.89 6.47
CA ASN A 37 1.71 -10.77 7.93
C ASN A 37 0.33 -10.19 8.34
N GLY A 38 -0.73 -10.53 7.58
CA GLY A 38 -2.09 -10.02 7.83
C GLY A 38 -2.29 -8.54 7.49
N LYS A 39 -1.32 -7.90 6.82
CA LYS A 39 -1.40 -6.52 6.34
C LYS A 39 -1.43 -6.51 4.82
N THR A 40 -2.25 -5.64 4.25
CA THR A 40 -2.33 -5.45 2.79
C THR A 40 -1.40 -4.31 2.38
N TYR A 41 -0.45 -4.62 1.50
CA TYR A 41 0.50 -3.67 0.90
C TYR A 41 0.07 -3.36 -0.52
N TYR A 42 0.13 -2.08 -0.89
CA TYR A 42 -0.23 -1.59 -2.23
C TYR A 42 0.99 -1.04 -2.95
N PHE A 43 0.98 -1.14 -4.28
CA PHE A 43 2.11 -0.77 -5.13
C PHE A 43 1.63 0.15 -6.26
N CYS A 44 2.39 1.23 -6.52
CA CYS A 44 2.07 2.15 -7.62
C CYS A 44 2.35 1.55 -9.01
N CYS A 45 3.21 0.53 -9.12
CA CYS A 45 3.62 -0.06 -10.39
C CYS A 45 3.97 -1.55 -10.27
N PRO A 46 3.91 -2.33 -11.38
CA PRO A 46 4.25 -3.76 -11.37
C PRO A 46 5.74 -4.02 -11.05
N GLY A 47 6.61 -3.04 -11.28
CA GLY A 47 8.01 -3.10 -10.88
C GLY A 47 8.18 -3.16 -9.36
N CYS A 48 7.33 -2.43 -8.62
CA CYS A 48 7.30 -2.50 -7.15
C CYS A 48 6.79 -3.86 -6.67
N VAL A 49 5.79 -4.44 -7.33
CA VAL A 49 5.32 -5.81 -7.01
C VAL A 49 6.45 -6.82 -7.18
N THR A 50 7.22 -6.72 -8.27
CA THR A 50 8.33 -7.64 -8.56
C THR A 50 9.43 -7.53 -7.51
N LYS A 51 9.80 -6.30 -7.12
CA LYS A 51 10.74 -6.02 -6.03
C LYS A 51 10.24 -6.62 -4.71
N PHE A 52 8.96 -6.43 -4.39
CA PHE A 52 8.35 -7.01 -3.21
C PHE A 52 8.37 -8.54 -3.24
N LYS A 53 8.05 -9.17 -4.38
CA LYS A 53 8.08 -10.64 -4.51
C LYS A 53 9.49 -11.23 -4.41
N ALA A 54 10.53 -10.48 -4.81
CA ALA A 54 11.90 -10.90 -4.64
C ALA A 54 12.30 -11.01 -3.16
N ASP A 55 11.92 -10.02 -2.34
CA ASP A 55 12.26 -9.97 -0.91
C ASP A 55 11.12 -9.41 -0.04
N PRO A 56 10.00 -10.13 0.10
CA PRO A 56 8.79 -9.60 0.73
C PRO A 56 9.00 -9.31 2.22
N ALA A 57 9.83 -10.11 2.90
CA ALA A 57 10.15 -9.92 4.31
C ALA A 57 10.86 -8.57 4.57
N LYS A 58 11.82 -8.20 3.72
CA LYS A 58 12.55 -6.94 3.85
C LYS A 58 11.63 -5.75 3.59
N TYR A 59 10.94 -5.76 2.46
CA TYR A 59 10.08 -4.64 2.05
C TYR A 59 8.86 -4.49 2.97
N ALA A 60 8.27 -5.58 3.47
CA ALA A 60 7.16 -5.50 4.41
C ALA A 60 7.57 -4.90 5.76
N VAL A 61 8.77 -5.21 6.26
CA VAL A 61 9.28 -4.59 7.50
C VAL A 61 9.53 -3.10 7.30
N ASP A 62 10.15 -2.70 6.17
CA ASP A 62 10.36 -1.29 5.85
C ASP A 62 9.04 -0.53 5.68
N ALA A 63 8.05 -1.13 5.00
CA ALA A 63 6.72 -0.56 4.81
C ALA A 63 5.94 -0.47 6.13
N ASP A 64 6.01 -1.48 7.00
CA ASP A 64 5.39 -1.47 8.33
C ASP A 64 5.99 -0.37 9.21
N LYS A 65 7.32 -0.20 9.18
CA LYS A 65 7.99 0.89 9.89
C LYS A 65 7.53 2.28 9.43
N ARG A 66 7.34 2.47 8.12
CA ARG A 66 6.82 3.74 7.56
C ARG A 66 5.35 3.96 7.91
N ALA A 67 4.53 2.91 7.81
CA ALA A 67 3.13 2.96 8.20
C ALA A 67 2.96 3.28 9.71
N ALA A 68 3.84 2.73 10.57
CA ALA A 68 3.88 3.05 11.99
C ALA A 68 4.32 4.50 12.25
N ALA A 69 5.30 5.02 11.49
CA ALA A 69 5.81 6.38 11.64
C ALA A 69 4.80 7.47 11.24
N ARG A 70 3.87 7.19 10.32
CA ARG A 70 2.84 8.16 9.89
C ARG A 70 1.68 8.36 10.87
N LYS A 71 1.59 7.54 11.92
CA LYS A 71 0.46 7.54 12.86
C LYS A 71 0.70 8.36 14.15
N ASN A 72 1.77 9.16 14.21
CA ASN A 72 2.11 10.00 15.37
C ASN A 72 2.05 11.49 15.05
#